data_AF-A0A3P3VIF4-F1
#
_entry.id   AF-A0A3P3VIF4-F1
#
_cell.length_a   1.000
_cell.length_b   1.000
_cell.length_c   1.000
_cell.angle_alpha   90.00
_cell.angle_beta   90.00
_cell.angle_gamma   90.00
#
_symmetry.space_group_name_H-M   'P 1'
#
loop_
_entity.id
_entity.type
_entity.pdbx_description
1 polymer ?
#
loop_
_entity_poly.entity_id
_entity_poly.type
_entity_poly.pdbx_seq_one_letter_code
_entity_poly.pdbx_strand_id
1 'polypeptide(L)'
;MWIHRWLFPPQGRSFHGKRWSMILLRTLHLLGVAGTGASFLVTGGAPPPATYLHILLFSGLLMALIEIWGHGVWLLQLKGLSVLVKLALIAAMLYWPAQSAPLFISIILISGIIAHAPGYVRYYSPWHRRRLPHP
;
A
#
# COMPACT_ATOMS: atom_id res chain seq x y z
N MET A 1 17.56 -10.94 -17.94
CA MET A 1 17.30 -12.32 -17.43
C MET A 1 17.49 -12.49 -15.92
N TRP A 2 18.26 -11.63 -15.22
CA TRP A 2 18.47 -11.71 -13.75
C TRP A 2 17.29 -11.22 -12.89
N ILE A 3 16.62 -10.15 -13.31
CA ILE A 3 15.50 -9.53 -12.56
C ILE A 3 14.32 -10.50 -12.39
N HIS A 4 14.05 -11.34 -13.39
CA HIS A 4 12.92 -12.27 -13.37
C HIS A 4 13.05 -13.33 -12.26
N ARG A 5 14.24 -13.90 -12.06
CA ARG A 5 14.49 -14.88 -10.99
C ARG A 5 14.47 -14.25 -9.59
N TRP A 6 14.81 -12.98 -9.49
CA TRP A 6 14.78 -12.25 -8.22
C TRP A 6 13.35 -11.87 -7.82
N LEU A 7 12.55 -11.39 -8.77
CA LEU A 7 11.17 -10.95 -8.53
C LEU A 7 10.19 -12.13 -8.36
N PHE A 8 10.38 -13.23 -9.09
CA PHE A 8 9.47 -14.38 -9.07
C PHE A 8 10.15 -15.63 -8.49
N PRO A 9 10.38 -15.72 -7.17
CA PRO A 9 10.91 -16.93 -6.57
C PRO A 9 9.86 -18.06 -6.59
N PRO A 10 10.25 -19.32 -6.88
CA PRO A 10 9.33 -20.47 -6.94
C PRO A 10 8.78 -20.88 -5.57
N GLN A 11 9.46 -20.50 -4.49
CA GLN A 11 8.97 -20.58 -3.11
C GLN A 11 9.11 -19.21 -2.47
N GLY A 12 8.11 -18.80 -1.70
CA GLY A 12 8.06 -17.48 -1.10
C GLY A 12 9.21 -17.22 -0.13
N ARG A 13 9.91 -16.08 -0.25
CA ARG A 13 10.98 -15.73 0.70
C ARG A 13 10.38 -15.28 2.04
N SER A 14 10.91 -15.82 3.13
CA SER A 14 10.61 -15.40 4.51
C SER A 14 11.89 -15.32 5.33
N PHE A 15 11.91 -14.43 6.32
CA PHE A 15 12.99 -14.30 7.29
C PHE A 15 12.44 -14.32 8.71
N HIS A 16 13.28 -14.70 9.68
CA HIS A 16 12.95 -14.68 11.10
C HIS A 16 12.63 -13.24 11.54
N GLY A 17 11.39 -12.99 11.95
CA GLY A 17 10.94 -11.65 12.37
C GLY A 17 10.07 -10.90 11.35
N LYS A 18 9.85 -11.42 10.13
CA LYS A 18 8.99 -10.78 9.10
C LYS A 18 7.63 -10.35 9.67
N ARG A 19 7.02 -11.20 10.51
CA ARG A 19 5.72 -10.93 11.15
C ARG A 19 5.78 -9.70 12.05
N TRP A 20 6.78 -9.60 12.93
CA TRP A 20 6.96 -8.46 13.84
C TRP A 20 7.27 -7.18 13.07
N SER A 21 8.12 -7.25 12.04
CA SER A 21 8.37 -6.10 11.15
C SER A 21 7.08 -5.58 10.50
N MET A 22 6.25 -6.49 9.97
CA MET A 22 4.97 -6.11 9.36
C MET A 22 3.97 -5.54 10.40
N ILE A 23 3.98 -6.04 11.64
CA ILE A 23 3.15 -5.47 12.72
C ILE A 23 3.58 -4.04 13.02
N LEU A 24 4.87 -3.82 13.29
CA LEU A 24 5.40 -2.49 13.59
C LEU A 24 5.12 -1.49 12.47
N LEU A 25 5.35 -1.90 11.22
CA LEU A 25 5.08 -1.04 10.07
C LEU A 25 3.60 -0.74 9.90
N ARG A 26 2.71 -1.70 10.15
CA ARG A 26 1.26 -1.45 10.14
C ARG A 26 0.85 -0.48 11.25
N THR A 27 1.42 -0.60 12.44
CA THR A 27 1.16 0.33 13.53
C THR A 27 1.59 1.74 13.18
N LEU A 28 2.81 1.91 12.64
CA LEU A 28 3.28 3.20 12.16
C LEU A 28 2.41 3.74 11.01
N HIS A 29 2.00 2.87 10.10
CA HIS A 29 1.12 3.24 8.99
C HIS A 29 -0.23 3.75 9.48
N LEU A 30 -0.84 3.07 10.46
CA LEU A 30 -2.09 3.52 11.09
C LEU A 30 -1.92 4.86 11.81
N LEU A 31 -0.79 5.10 12.46
CA LEU A 31 -0.48 6.41 13.03
C LEU A 31 -0.44 7.50 11.95
N GLY A 32 0.20 7.22 10.81
CA GLY A 32 0.22 8.12 9.65
C GLY A 32 -1.18 8.39 9.08
N VAL A 33 -2.02 7.36 8.94
CA VAL A 33 -3.41 7.50 8.48
C VAL A 33 -4.22 8.34 9.46
N ALA A 34 -4.16 8.02 10.75
CA ALA A 34 -4.93 8.70 11.79
C ALA A 34 -4.52 10.18 11.91
N GLY A 35 -3.22 10.48 11.93
CA GLY A 35 -2.72 11.86 11.98
C GLY A 35 -3.09 12.67 10.74
N THR A 36 -3.00 12.05 9.55
CA THR A 36 -3.42 12.69 8.29
C THR A 36 -4.92 12.99 8.29
N GLY A 37 -5.75 12.02 8.69
CA GLY A 37 -7.20 12.19 8.76
C GLY A 37 -7.63 13.21 9.82
N ALA A 38 -7.03 13.16 11.02
CA ALA A 38 -7.28 14.12 12.08
C ALA A 38 -6.95 15.55 11.64
N SER A 39 -5.84 15.74 10.90
CA SER A 39 -5.50 17.05 10.35
C SER A 39 -6.63 17.60 9.49
N PHE A 40 -7.15 16.84 8.53
CA PHE A 40 -8.23 17.32 7.66
C PHE A 40 -9.50 17.70 8.43
N LEU A 41 -9.85 16.92 9.47
CA LEU A 41 -11.04 17.18 10.28
C LEU A 41 -10.88 18.44 11.14
N VAL A 42 -9.69 18.68 11.69
CA VAL A 42 -9.44 19.83 12.58
C VAL A 42 -9.20 21.12 11.79
N THR A 43 -8.50 21.04 10.66
CA THR A 43 -8.11 22.23 9.88
C THR A 43 -9.07 22.59 8.76
N GLY A 44 -10.21 21.90 8.65
CA GLY A 44 -11.22 22.17 7.61
C GLY A 44 -10.72 21.89 6.20
N GLY A 45 -9.90 20.85 6.02
CA GLY A 45 -9.38 20.46 4.70
C GLY A 45 -7.99 21.00 4.36
N ALA A 46 -7.34 21.74 5.26
CA ALA A 46 -5.98 22.22 5.01
C ALA A 46 -4.98 21.04 4.91
N PRO A 47 -3.86 21.21 4.17
CA PRO A 47 -2.90 20.14 3.96
C PRO A 47 -2.36 19.58 5.28
N PRO A 48 -2.22 18.25 5.40
CA PRO A 48 -1.73 17.62 6.61
C PRO A 48 -0.24 17.91 6.82
N PRO A 49 0.24 17.95 8.07
CA PRO A 49 1.66 18.08 8.35
C PRO A 49 2.47 17.02 7.63
N ALA A 50 3.59 17.43 7.03
CA ALA A 50 4.45 16.53 6.27
C ALA A 50 4.91 15.32 7.09
N THR A 51 5.08 15.46 8.41
CA THR A 51 5.46 14.37 9.31
C THR A 51 4.53 13.15 9.19
N TYR A 52 3.21 13.35 9.22
CA TYR A 52 2.26 12.23 9.11
C TYR A 52 2.24 11.62 7.71
N LEU A 53 2.42 12.45 6.67
CA LEU A 53 2.54 11.98 5.29
C LEU A 53 3.81 11.14 5.09
N HIS A 54 4.94 11.54 5.66
CA HIS A 54 6.19 10.78 5.59
C HIS A 54 6.05 9.44 6.31
N ILE A 55 5.50 9.42 7.54
CA ILE A 55 5.25 8.18 8.27
C ILE A 55 4.34 7.25 7.44
N LEU A 56 3.25 7.80 6.90
CA LEU A 56 2.28 7.06 6.08
C LEU A 56 2.93 6.46 4.82
N LEU A 57 3.70 7.28 4.09
CA LEU A 57 4.35 6.90 2.84
C LEU A 57 5.46 5.88 3.07
N PHE A 58 6.39 6.13 3.98
CA PHE A 58 7.56 5.27 4.18
C PHE A 58 7.19 3.93 4.81
N SER A 59 6.27 3.91 5.78
CA SER A 59 5.76 2.65 6.34
C SER A 59 5.04 1.82 5.27
N GLY A 60 4.21 2.47 4.44
CA GLY A 60 3.52 1.84 3.31
C GLY A 60 4.48 1.27 2.27
N LEU A 61 5.49 2.05 1.91
CA LEU A 61 6.53 1.66 0.96
C LEU A 61 7.34 0.47 1.48
N LEU A 62 7.75 0.49 2.76
CA LEU A 62 8.54 -0.61 3.32
C LEU A 62 7.72 -1.90 3.42
N MET A 63 6.42 -1.82 3.76
CA MET A 63 5.53 -2.99 3.68
C MET A 63 5.43 -3.53 2.26
N ALA A 64 5.27 -2.66 1.25
CA ALA A 64 5.22 -3.08 -0.15
C ALA A 64 6.54 -3.74 -0.59
N LEU A 65 7.70 -3.19 -0.20
CA LEU A 65 9.00 -3.78 -0.49
C LEU A 65 9.18 -5.18 0.12
N ILE A 66 8.74 -5.37 1.37
CA ILE A 66 8.75 -6.70 2.03
C ILE A 66 7.87 -7.70 1.27
N GLU A 67 6.69 -7.28 0.80
CA GLU A 67 5.79 -8.12 0.01
C GLU A 67 6.38 -8.46 -1.37
N ILE A 68 6.95 -7.48 -2.07
CA ILE A 68 7.60 -7.67 -3.38
C ILE A 68 8.80 -8.62 -3.25
N TRP A 69 9.63 -8.43 -2.23
CA TRP A 69 10.79 -9.27 -1.97
C TRP A 69 10.40 -10.72 -1.65
N GLY A 70 9.32 -10.89 -0.90
CA GLY A 70 8.74 -12.19 -0.56
C GLY A 70 8.16 -12.89 -1.78
N HIS A 71 7.23 -12.23 -2.48
CA HIS A 71 6.40 -12.77 -3.55
C HIS A 71 6.16 -11.70 -4.64
N GLY A 72 7.05 -11.54 -5.62
CA GLY A 72 6.85 -10.50 -6.64
C GLY A 72 5.63 -10.70 -7.56
N VAL A 73 5.00 -11.89 -7.54
CA VAL A 73 3.65 -12.11 -8.11
C VAL A 73 2.62 -11.14 -7.54
N TRP A 74 2.84 -10.64 -6.30
CA TRP A 74 2.02 -9.62 -5.66
C TRP A 74 1.82 -8.37 -6.53
N LEU A 75 2.83 -7.95 -7.30
CA LEU A 75 2.75 -6.80 -8.22
C LEU A 75 1.74 -6.98 -9.34
N LEU A 76 1.45 -8.24 -9.70
CA LEU A 76 0.54 -8.59 -10.78
C LEU A 76 -0.90 -8.83 -10.30
N GLN A 77 -1.12 -8.87 -8.99
CA GLN A 77 -2.44 -9.08 -8.37
C GLN A 77 -3.12 -7.74 -8.09
N LEU A 78 -4.44 -7.67 -8.25
CA LEU A 78 -5.22 -6.45 -7.95
C LEU A 78 -4.98 -5.92 -6.54
N LYS A 79 -4.76 -6.81 -5.56
CA LYS A 79 -4.39 -6.40 -4.20
C LYS A 79 -3.09 -5.56 -4.18
N GLY A 80 -2.06 -5.96 -4.92
CA GLY A 80 -0.78 -5.25 -4.94
C GLY A 80 -0.85 -3.97 -5.75
N LEU A 81 -1.53 -4.01 -6.90
CA LEU A 81 -1.81 -2.83 -7.71
C LEU A 81 -2.56 -1.77 -6.89
N SER A 82 -3.55 -2.16 -6.07
CA SER A 82 -4.26 -1.22 -5.20
C SER A 82 -3.34 -0.53 -4.19
N VAL A 83 -2.31 -1.22 -3.69
CA VAL A 83 -1.33 -0.64 -2.78
C VAL A 83 -0.41 0.32 -3.53
N LEU A 84 0.04 -0.02 -4.74
CA LEU A 84 0.84 0.87 -5.58
C LEU A 84 0.09 2.16 -5.91
N VAL A 85 -1.19 2.06 -6.29
CA VAL A 85 -2.06 3.22 -6.53
C VAL A 85 -2.14 4.10 -5.28
N LYS A 86 -2.35 3.50 -4.10
CA LYS A 86 -2.37 4.26 -2.83
C LYS A 86 -1.05 4.96 -2.54
N LEU A 87 0.09 4.30 -2.75
CA LEU A 87 1.40 4.91 -2.55
C LEU A 87 1.61 6.10 -3.51
N ALA A 88 1.19 5.95 -4.77
CA ALA A 88 1.23 7.05 -5.73
C ALA A 88 0.33 8.23 -5.30
N LEU A 89 -0.87 7.95 -4.79
CA LEU A 89 -1.77 8.98 -4.26
C LEU A 89 -1.20 9.68 -3.02
N ILE A 90 -0.56 8.95 -2.10
CA ILE A 90 0.10 9.55 -0.93
C ILE A 90 1.27 10.44 -1.37
N ALA A 91 2.09 9.97 -2.31
CA ALA A 91 3.18 10.77 -2.87
C ALA A 91 2.65 12.03 -3.59
N ALA A 92 1.53 11.91 -4.32
CA ALA A 92 0.86 13.03 -4.98
C ALA A 92 0.43 14.13 -3.99
N MET A 93 0.05 13.78 -2.76
CA MET A 93 -0.28 14.78 -1.72
C MET A 93 0.92 15.66 -1.33
N LEU A 94 2.15 15.16 -1.45
CA LEU A 94 3.37 15.95 -1.18
C LEU A 94 3.63 17.00 -2.28
N TYR A 95 3.28 16.69 -3.53
CA TYR A 95 3.51 17.58 -4.68
C TYR A 95 2.32 18.50 -4.97
N TRP A 96 1.10 18.08 -4.62
CA TRP A 96 -0.12 18.87 -4.80
C TRP A 96 -0.88 19.05 -3.47
N PRO A 97 -0.35 19.88 -2.53
CA PRO A 97 -0.99 20.09 -1.23
C PRO A 97 -2.44 20.54 -1.31
N ALA A 98 -2.79 21.36 -2.30
CA ALA A 98 -4.16 21.84 -2.54
C ALA A 98 -5.17 20.72 -2.86
N GLN A 99 -4.70 19.57 -3.37
CA GLN A 99 -5.54 18.42 -3.70
C GLN A 99 -5.48 17.32 -2.62
N SER A 100 -4.87 17.59 -1.46
CA SER A 100 -4.64 16.54 -0.46
C SER A 100 -5.94 15.92 0.05
N ALA A 101 -7.00 16.70 0.22
CA ALA A 101 -8.30 16.21 0.70
C ALA A 101 -8.95 15.19 -0.28
N PRO A 102 -9.19 15.50 -1.57
CA PRO A 102 -9.76 14.53 -2.50
C PRO A 102 -8.83 13.32 -2.74
N LEU A 103 -7.50 13.51 -2.71
CA LEU A 103 -6.54 12.40 -2.79
C LEU A 103 -6.67 11.45 -1.58
N PHE A 104 -6.77 12.00 -0.37
CA PHE A 104 -6.93 11.22 0.85
C PHE A 104 -8.27 10.47 0.91
N ILE A 105 -9.36 11.11 0.49
CA ILE A 105 -10.68 10.46 0.35
C ILE A 105 -10.58 9.28 -0.63
N SER A 106 -9.91 9.48 -1.77
CA SER A 106 -9.70 8.41 -2.76
C SER A 106 -8.93 7.23 -2.17
N ILE A 107 -7.89 7.50 -1.37
CA ILE A 107 -7.12 6.46 -0.65
C ILE A 107 -8.02 5.66 0.32
N ILE A 108 -8.90 6.33 1.05
CA ILE A 108 -9.86 5.68 1.97
C ILE A 108 -10.84 4.81 1.18
N LEU A 109 -11.45 5.33 0.13
CA LEU A 109 -12.41 4.60 -0.71
C LEU A 109 -11.78 3.34 -1.31
N ILE A 110 -10.59 3.46 -1.91
CA ILE A 110 -9.85 2.31 -2.44
C ILE A 110 -9.57 1.30 -1.31
N SER A 111 -9.18 1.77 -0.14
CA SER A 111 -8.87 0.89 1.00
C SER A 111 -10.10 0.11 1.46
N GLY A 112 -11.26 0.76 1.61
CA GLY A 112 -12.51 0.09 2.00
C GLY A 112 -12.97 -0.92 0.95
N ILE A 113 -13.02 -0.52 -0.32
CA ILE A 113 -13.47 -1.38 -1.42
C ILE A 113 -12.58 -2.63 -1.53
N ILE A 114 -11.25 -2.46 -1.56
CA ILE A 114 -10.33 -3.59 -1.74
C ILE A 114 -10.24 -4.47 -0.48
N ALA A 115 -10.40 -3.91 0.71
CA ALA A 115 -10.41 -4.68 1.95
C ALA A 115 -11.64 -5.61 2.04
N HIS A 116 -12.78 -5.22 1.47
CA HIS A 116 -14.01 -6.01 1.44
C HIS A 116 -14.23 -6.76 0.12
N ALA A 117 -13.38 -6.52 -0.87
CA ALA A 117 -13.42 -7.27 -2.12
C ALA A 117 -13.19 -8.77 -1.86
N PRO A 118 -14.01 -9.65 -2.45
CA PRO A 118 -13.89 -11.08 -2.24
C PRO A 118 -12.53 -11.58 -2.77
N GLY A 119 -12.01 -12.65 -2.19
CA GLY A 119 -10.64 -13.13 -2.47
C GLY A 119 -10.35 -13.30 -3.96
N TYR A 120 -11.34 -13.70 -4.75
CA TYR A 120 -11.18 -13.83 -6.19
C TYR A 120 -10.84 -12.54 -6.94
N VAL A 121 -11.33 -11.40 -6.48
CA VAL A 121 -10.97 -10.09 -7.02
C VAL A 121 -9.55 -9.75 -6.59
N ARG A 122 -9.24 -9.93 -5.30
CA ARG A 122 -7.93 -9.57 -4.73
C ARG A 122 -6.76 -10.30 -5.39
N TYR A 123 -6.93 -11.57 -5.75
CA TYR A 123 -5.91 -12.40 -6.40
C TYR A 123 -6.04 -12.47 -7.93
N TYR A 124 -6.97 -11.72 -8.52
CA TYR A 124 -7.08 -11.61 -9.97
C TYR A 124 -5.88 -10.84 -10.52
N SER A 125 -5.30 -11.35 -11.61
CA SER A 125 -4.28 -10.63 -12.37
C SER A 125 -4.89 -10.09 -13.67
N PRO A 126 -4.96 -8.76 -13.84
CA PRO A 126 -5.46 -8.15 -15.08
C PRO A 126 -4.67 -8.58 -16.32
N TRP A 127 -3.35 -8.78 -16.16
CA TRP A 127 -2.45 -9.20 -17.25
C TRP A 127 -2.67 -10.64 -17.69
N HIS A 128 -2.83 -11.57 -16.74
CA HIS A 128 -3.02 -12.98 -17.06
C HIS A 128 -4.49 -13.35 -17.27
N ARG A 129 -5.41 -12.41 -17.02
CA ARG A 129 -6.87 -12.55 -17.03
C ARG A 129 -7.38 -13.77 -16.23
N ARG A 130 -6.61 -14.21 -15.24
CA ARG A 130 -6.85 -15.40 -14.42
C ARG A 130 -6.44 -15.10 -12.99
N ARG A 131 -6.95 -15.91 -12.05
CA ARG A 131 -6.50 -15.87 -10.66
C ARG A 131 -5.11 -16.48 -10.59
N LEU A 132 -4.18 -15.77 -9.97
CA LEU A 132 -2.87 -16.34 -9.67
C LEU A 132 -2.95 -17.04 -8.31
N PRO A 133 -2.30 -18.22 -8.16
CA PRO A 133 -2.29 -18.95 -6.90
C PRO A 133 -1.87 -18.06 -5.74
N HIS A 134 -2.49 -18.28 -4.58
CA HIS A 134 -2.02 -17.71 -3.33
C HIS A 134 -0.67 -18.36 -2.99
N PRO A 135 0.35 -17.61 -2.56
CA PRO A 135 1.55 -18.18 -1.96
C PRO A 135 1.26 -18.89 -0.64
#